data_AF-A0A536E112-F1
#
_entry.id   AF-A0A536E112-F1
#
_cell.length_a   1.000
_cell.length_b   1.000
_cell.length_c   1.000
_cell.angle_alpha   90.00
_cell.angle_beta   90.00
_cell.angle_gamma   90.00
#
_symmetry.space_group_name_H-M   'P 1'
#
loop_
_entity.id
_entity.type
_entity.pdbx_description
1 polymer ?
#
loop_
_entity_poly.entity_id
_entity_poly.type
_entity_poly.pdbx_seq_one_letter_code
_entity_poly.pdbx_strand_id
1 'polypeptide(L)'
;IVEQGPVEQIFKDPQHPYTWSLLQSIPRLDSDRHDRLLSIEGFPPDLIRPPRGCRFHPRCQFKIDRCLHDDPPLLNVGPDQDAACWVTMRRALASNGERRG
;
A
#
# COMPACT_ATOMS: atom_id res chain seq x y z
N ILE A 1 -8.60 -8.33 5.65
CA ILE A 1 -8.27 -8.14 4.21
C ILE A 1 -7.74 -6.72 4.07
N VAL A 2 -6.59 -6.52 3.41
CA VAL A 2 -6.03 -5.17 3.20
C VAL A 2 -6.46 -4.58 1.86
N GLU A 3 -6.65 -5.44 0.86
CA GLU A 3 -7.13 -5.09 -0.46
C GLU A 3 -7.71 -6.33 -1.16
N GLN A 4 -8.75 -6.16 -1.96
CA GLN A 4 -9.35 -7.20 -2.80
C GLN A 4 -9.93 -6.59 -4.08
N GLY A 5 -9.95 -7.35 -5.17
CA GLY A 5 -10.55 -6.94 -6.44
C GLY A 5 -10.06 -7.76 -7.62
N PRO A 6 -10.45 -7.42 -8.86
CA PRO A 6 -10.00 -8.09 -10.06
C PRO A 6 -8.47 -8.11 -10.16
N VAL A 7 -7.89 -9.23 -10.60
CA VAL A 7 -6.44 -9.41 -10.72
C VAL A 7 -5.81 -8.29 -11.53
N GLU A 8 -6.36 -7.99 -12.71
CA GLU A 8 -5.86 -6.92 -13.58
C GLU A 8 -5.82 -5.55 -12.88
N GLN A 9 -6.86 -5.26 -12.09
CA GLN A 9 -6.99 -4.00 -11.38
C GLN A 9 -5.97 -3.90 -10.23
N ILE A 10 -5.77 -4.99 -9.47
CA ILE A 10 -4.76 -5.06 -8.41
C ILE A 10 -3.34 -4.88 -8.95
N PHE A 11 -3.02 -5.50 -10.09
CA PHE A 11 -1.69 -5.38 -10.70
C PHE A 11 -1.44 -4.00 -11.33
N LYS A 12 -2.48 -3.36 -11.88
CA LYS A 12 -2.37 -2.10 -12.61
C LYS A 12 -2.46 -0.87 -11.70
N ASP A 13 -3.36 -0.87 -10.72
CA ASP A 13 -3.66 0.27 -9.85
C ASP A 13 -3.93 -0.20 -8.41
N PRO A 14 -2.93 -0.80 -7.73
CA PRO A 14 -3.05 -1.23 -6.34
C PRO A 14 -3.28 -0.02 -5.43
N GLN A 15 -4.33 -0.05 -4.61
CA GLN A 15 -4.73 1.08 -3.77
C GLN A 15 -4.16 1.03 -2.36
N HIS A 16 -3.82 -0.14 -1.81
CA HIS A 16 -3.22 -0.23 -0.49
C HIS A 16 -1.69 -0.15 -0.58
N PRO A 17 -1.01 0.71 0.21
CA PRO A 17 0.45 0.82 0.22
C PRO A 17 1.21 -0.50 0.33
N TYR A 18 0.71 -1.44 1.14
CA TYR A 18 1.26 -2.79 1.24
C TYR A 18 1.26 -3.53 -0.10
N THR A 19 0.12 -3.59 -0.79
CA THR A 19 -0.02 -4.26 -2.09
C THR A 19 0.87 -3.60 -3.13
N TRP A 20 0.88 -2.26 -3.17
CA TRP A 20 1.74 -1.50 -4.06
C TRP A 20 3.21 -1.83 -3.82
N SER A 21 3.70 -1.75 -2.58
CA SER A 21 5.10 -2.06 -2.28
C SER A 21 5.45 -3.53 -2.54
N LEU A 22 4.52 -4.46 -2.30
CA LEU A 22 4.71 -5.88 -2.64
C LEU A 22 4.93 -6.05 -4.14
N LEU A 23 4.09 -5.44 -4.98
CA LEU A 23 4.23 -5.50 -6.44
C LEU A 23 5.52 -4.84 -6.93
N GLN A 24 5.97 -3.76 -6.29
CA GLN A 24 7.25 -3.09 -6.60
C GLN A 24 8.49 -3.89 -6.15
N SER A 25 8.31 -4.91 -5.30
CA SER A 25 9.40 -5.80 -4.85
C SER A 25 9.60 -7.00 -5.78
N ILE A 26 8.70 -7.22 -6.75
CA ILE A 26 8.77 -8.34 -7.68
C ILE A 26 9.70 -7.97 -8.84
N PRO A 27 10.78 -8.74 -9.09
CA PRO A 27 11.62 -8.56 -10.26
C PRO A 27 10.80 -8.76 -11.54
N ARG A 28 10.84 -7.78 -12.45
CA ARG A 28 10.25 -7.91 -13.77
C ARG A 28 11.25 -8.62 -14.69
N LEU A 29 10.77 -9.59 -15.48
CA LEU A 29 11.60 -10.37 -16.39
C LEU A 29 12.05 -9.57 -17.62
N ASP A 30 11.30 -8.51 -17.95
CA ASP A 30 11.46 -7.62 -19.10
C ASP A 30 12.12 -6.28 -18.75
N SER A 31 12.37 -6.00 -17.45
CA SER A 31 13.08 -4.79 -17.02
C SER A 31 14.60 -5.00 -17.07
N ASP A 32 15.33 -3.98 -17.51
CA ASP A 32 16.78 -3.93 -17.33
C ASP A 32 17.14 -4.21 -15.87
N ARG A 33 18.21 -4.99 -15.62
CA ARG A 33 18.67 -5.41 -14.28
C ARG A 33 18.98 -4.24 -13.30
N HIS A 34 18.81 -3.00 -13.73
CA HIS A 34 19.14 -1.77 -13.00
C HIS A 34 17.95 -1.08 -12.33
N ASP A 35 16.71 -1.51 -12.54
CA ASP A 35 15.58 -0.95 -11.79
C ASP A 35 15.68 -1.34 -10.31
N ARG A 36 15.76 -0.32 -9.44
CA ARG A 36 15.84 -0.53 -7.99
C ARG A 36 14.51 -1.04 -7.47
N LEU A 37 14.49 -2.29 -7.04
CA LEU A 37 13.35 -2.87 -6.32
C LEU A 37 13.10 -2.09 -5.02
N LEU A 38 11.84 -1.73 -4.78
CA LEU A 38 11.44 -1.16 -3.51
C LEU A 38 11.31 -2.28 -2.48
N SER A 39 12.13 -2.22 -1.43
CA SER A 39 11.99 -3.12 -0.29
C SER A 39 11.08 -2.48 0.77
N ILE A 40 10.16 -3.27 1.32
CA ILE A 40 9.38 -2.83 2.49
C ILE A 40 10.29 -2.96 3.71
N GLU A 41 10.80 -1.84 4.19
CA GLU A 41 11.66 -1.81 5.37
C GLU A 41 10.96 -2.34 6.63
N GLY A 42 11.77 -2.85 7.57
CA GLY A 42 11.33 -3.38 8.85
C GLY A 42 10.81 -4.82 8.82
N PHE A 43 10.55 -5.35 10.02
CA PHE A 43 10.04 -6.70 10.24
C PHE A 43 8.51 -6.75 10.24
N PRO A 44 7.88 -7.89 9.87
CA PRO A 44 6.45 -8.08 10.09
C PRO A 44 6.06 -7.75 11.55
N PRO A 45 4.87 -7.15 11.78
CA PRO A 45 4.44 -6.83 13.13
C PRO A 45 4.29 -8.13 13.95
N ASP A 46 4.54 -8.03 15.25
CA ASP A 46 4.25 -9.12 16.18
C ASP A 46 2.74 -9.44 16.14
N LEU A 47 2.40 -10.67 15.75
CA LEU A 47 1.02 -11.12 15.63
C LEU A 47 0.35 -11.37 16.98
N ILE A 48 1.14 -11.55 18.06
CA ILE A 48 0.66 -11.72 19.44
C ILE A 48 0.22 -10.36 20.01
N ARG A 49 0.92 -9.28 19.64
CA ARG A 49 0.63 -7.91 20.06
C ARG A 49 0.57 -6.97 18.85
N PRO A 50 -0.52 -7.04 18.06
CA PRO A 50 -0.66 -6.17 16.91
C PRO A 50 -0.72 -4.71 17.35
N PRO A 51 -0.19 -3.78 16.54
CA PRO A 51 -0.34 -2.35 16.81
C PRO A 51 -1.82 -1.96 16.80
N ARG A 52 -2.16 -0.87 17.49
CA ARG A 52 -3.49 -0.25 17.36
C ARG A 52 -3.65 0.38 15.98
N GLY A 53 -4.89 0.46 15.52
CA GLY A 53 -5.22 1.00 14.21
C GLY A 53 -4.67 0.15 13.07
N CYS A 54 -4.34 0.79 11.95
CA CYS A 54 -3.88 0.10 10.75
C CYS A 54 -2.64 -0.77 11.01
N ARG A 55 -2.79 -2.09 10.91
CA ARG A 55 -1.70 -3.06 11.17
C ARG A 55 -0.42 -2.84 10.35
N PHE A 56 -0.54 -2.18 9.19
CA PHE A 56 0.59 -1.87 8.32
C PHE A 56 1.26 -0.52 8.64
N HIS A 57 0.67 0.33 9.48
CA HIS A 57 1.20 1.67 9.79
C HIS A 57 2.67 1.68 10.26
N PRO A 58 3.23 0.67 10.96
CA PRO A 58 4.63 0.70 11.37
C PRO A 58 5.62 0.67 10.19
N ARG A 59 5.19 0.11 9.05
CA ARG A 59 6.01 -0.07 7.84
C ARG A 59 5.52 0.76 6.65
N CYS A 60 4.39 1.44 6.80
CA CYS A 60 3.79 2.24 5.75
C CYS A 60 4.48 3.61 5.63
N GLN A 61 5.14 3.86 4.49
CA GLN A 61 5.74 5.16 4.17
C GLN A 61 4.70 6.29 3.95
N PHE A 62 3.43 5.93 3.76
CA PHE A 62 2.31 6.86 3.52
C PHE A 62 1.37 6.98 4.71
N LYS A 63 1.81 6.60 5.92
CA LYS A 63 0.98 6.67 7.13
C LYS A 63 0.58 8.11 7.46
N ILE A 64 -0.61 8.26 8.00
CA ILE A 64 -1.11 9.50 8.62
C ILE A 64 -1.46 9.22 10.08
N ASP A 65 -1.68 10.27 10.88
CA ASP A 65 -1.96 10.13 12.32
C ASP A 65 -3.15 9.20 12.61
N ARG A 66 -4.19 9.25 11.78
CA ARG A 66 -5.35 8.36 11.91
C ARG A 66 -4.99 6.87 11.85
N CYS A 67 -3.95 6.51 11.10
CA CYS A 67 -3.48 5.12 11.02
C CYS A 67 -2.98 4.55 12.35
N LEU A 68 -2.58 5.41 13.31
CA LEU A 68 -2.07 5.00 14.62
C LEU A 68 -3.19 4.63 15.61
N HIS A 69 -4.43 5.02 15.30
CA HIS A 69 -5.53 5.00 16.24
C HIS A 69 -6.70 4.16 15.74
N ASP A 70 -7.02 4.28 14.44
CA ASP A 70 -8.20 3.67 13.86
C ASP A 70 -7.84 2.62 12.80
N ASP A 71 -8.52 1.48 12.85
CA ASP A 71 -8.51 0.49 11.78
C ASP A 71 -9.31 1.02 10.58
N PRO A 72 -8.72 1.08 9.37
CA PRO A 72 -9.46 1.48 8.18
C PRO A 72 -10.53 0.43 7.84
N PRO A 73 -11.79 0.83 7.60
CA PRO A 73 -12.77 -0.08 7.06
C PRO A 73 -12.38 -0.48 5.63
N LEU A 74 -12.86 -1.64 5.19
CA LEU A 74 -12.76 -2.05 3.80
C LEU A 74 -13.75 -1.24 2.97
N LEU A 75 -13.22 -0.33 2.14
CA LEU A 75 -14.02 0.61 1.34
C LEU A 75 -13.79 0.39 -0.14
N ASN A 76 -14.83 0.63 -0.94
CA ASN A 76 -14.71 0.63 -2.39
C ASN A 76 -13.82 1.80 -2.86
N VAL A 77 -12.80 1.49 -3.66
CA VAL A 77 -11.75 2.42 -4.13
C VAL A 77 -11.60 2.41 -5.66
N GLY A 78 -12.40 1.59 -6.34
CA GLY A 78 -12.45 1.45 -7.79
C GLY A 78 -13.48 0.40 -8.22
N PRO A 79 -13.61 0.15 -9.54
CA PRO A 79 -14.49 -0.87 -10.07
C PRO A 79 -14.17 -2.25 -9.47
N ASP A 80 -15.09 -2.77 -8.65
CA ASP A 80 -14.97 -4.04 -7.92
C ASP A 80 -13.69 -4.19 -7.07
N GLN A 81 -13.07 -3.07 -6.67
CA GLN A 81 -11.86 -3.06 -5.86
C GLN A 81 -12.13 -2.38 -4.52
N ASP A 82 -11.82 -3.08 -3.44
CA ASP A 82 -11.91 -2.56 -2.09
C ASP A 82 -10.53 -2.54 -1.42
N ALA A 83 -10.26 -1.52 -0.62
CA ALA A 83 -9.05 -1.42 0.19
C ALA A 83 -9.37 -0.93 1.61
N ALA A 84 -8.69 -1.52 2.59
CA ALA A 84 -8.70 -1.07 3.97
C ALA A 84 -7.58 -0.04 4.17
N CYS A 85 -7.77 1.18 3.67
CA CYS A 85 -6.73 2.22 3.75
C CYS A 85 -7.32 3.62 3.96
N TRP A 86 -6.69 4.41 4.85
CA TRP A 86 -7.02 5.83 5.02
C TRP A 86 -6.47 6.71 3.89
N VAL A 87 -5.36 6.30 3.26
CA VAL A 87 -4.70 7.04 2.19
C VAL A 87 -4.39 6.07 1.05
N THR A 88 -5.31 5.97 0.10
CA THR A 88 -5.12 5.13 -1.08
C THR A 88 -3.92 5.60 -1.90
N MET A 89 -3.25 4.68 -2.60
CA MET A 89 -2.08 5.01 -3.42
C MET A 89 -2.41 6.04 -4.50
N ARG A 90 -3.61 5.99 -5.09
CA ARG A 90 -4.06 7.04 -6.02
C ARG A 90 -4.00 8.43 -5.39
N ARG A 91 -4.42 8.58 -4.13
CA ARG A 91 -4.32 9.85 -3.39
C ARG A 91 -2.89 10.18 -3.01
N ALA A 92 -2.13 9.22 -2.49
CA ALA A 92 -0.75 9.41 -2.06
C ALA A 92 0.17 9.86 -3.21
N LEU A 93 0.02 9.27 -4.39
CA LEU A 93 0.82 9.58 -5.56
C LEU A 93 0.41 10.92 -6.20
N ALA A 94 -0.89 11.25 -6.21
CA ALA A 94 -1.36 12.55 -6.68
C ALA A 94 -0.75 13.72 -5.86
N SER A 95 -0.73 13.62 -4.52
CA SER A 95 -0.13 14.63 -3.65
C SER A 95 1.40 14.70 -3.71
N ASN A 96 2.06 13.66 -4.23
CA ASN A 96 3.52 13.65 -4.42
C ASN A 96 3.95 14.16 -5.81
N GLY A 97 3.05 14.12 -6.80
CA GLY A 97 3.29 14.70 -8.13
C GLY A 97 3.41 16.22 -8.12
N GLU A 98 2.69 16.90 -7.22
CA GLU A 98 2.75 18.37 -7.05
C GLU A 98 4.07 18.88 -6.45
N ARG A 99 4.91 17.99 -5.87
CA ARG A 99 6.22 18.34 -5.30
C ARG A 99 7.41 18.06 -6.23
N ARG A 100 7.15 17.59 -7.45
CA ARG A 100 8.16 17.34 -8.50
C ARG A 100 8.04 18.29 -9.70
N GLY A 101 7.31 19.40 -9.54
CA GLY A 101 7.26 20.52 -10.49
C GLY A 101 8.22 21.63 -10.10
#